data_AF-A0A7W9IGQ8-F1
#
_entry.id   AF-A0A7W9IGQ8-F1
#
_cell.length_a   1.000
_cell.length_b   1.000
_cell.length_c   1.000
_cell.angle_alpha   90.00
_cell.angle_beta   90.00
_cell.angle_gamma   90.00
#
_symmetry.space_group_name_H-M   'P 1'
#
loop_
_entity.id
_entity.type
_entity.pdbx_description
1 polymer ?
#
loop_
_entity_poly.entity_id
_entity_poly.type
_entity_poly.pdbx_seq_one_letter_code
_entity_poly.pdbx_strand_id
1 'polypeptide(L)'
;MLEQALLADDHENLARRLEALAEAYASGDISRAAILVLAAEEWRQAGQPAHALDCFQRAVDDGGEVGVDPRAGIADTLFELERPDEAREVIETVRADDEVNAATALTVAETLVAYGDLDEAHRWATEGAQQAPRGSGEYTALLRTRYRIRVDLGLPEDEIDALLDASH
;
A
#
# COMPACT_ATOMS: atom_id res chain seq x y z
N MET A 1 -3.98 23.82 -12.97
CA MET A 1 -5.46 23.85 -13.02
C MET A 1 -6.01 23.04 -14.19
N LEU A 2 -5.78 23.40 -15.47
CA LEU A 2 -6.32 22.60 -16.60
C LEU A 2 -5.69 21.20 -16.71
N GLU A 3 -4.36 21.09 -16.60
CA GLU A 3 -3.64 19.80 -16.69
C GLU A 3 -4.01 18.83 -15.54
N GLN A 4 -4.12 19.35 -14.31
CA GLN A 4 -4.59 18.55 -13.16
C GLN A 4 -6.04 18.09 -13.31
N ALA A 5 -6.92 18.92 -13.88
CA ALA A 5 -8.30 18.54 -14.13
C ALA A 5 -8.41 17.48 -15.23
N LEU A 6 -7.56 17.54 -16.25
CA LEU A 6 -7.47 16.50 -17.30
C LEU A 6 -6.94 15.18 -16.74
N LEU A 7 -5.88 15.22 -15.94
CA LEU A 7 -5.36 14.02 -15.27
C LEU A 7 -6.39 13.40 -14.33
N ALA A 8 -7.07 14.23 -13.52
CA ALA A 8 -8.14 13.75 -12.65
C ALA A 8 -9.27 13.08 -13.46
N ASP A 9 -9.70 13.69 -14.57
CA ASP A 9 -10.71 13.09 -15.46
C ASP A 9 -10.22 11.77 -16.08
N ASP A 10 -8.95 11.67 -16.45
CA ASP A 10 -8.36 10.42 -16.95
C ASP A 10 -8.40 9.31 -15.88
N HIS A 11 -8.04 9.63 -14.64
CA HIS A 11 -8.10 8.70 -13.50
C HIS A 11 -9.54 8.29 -13.15
N GLU A 12 -10.48 9.23 -13.07
CA GLU A 12 -11.89 8.90 -12.81
C GLU A 12 -12.49 8.01 -13.91
N ASN A 13 -12.17 8.30 -15.18
CA ASN A 13 -12.66 7.52 -16.31
C ASN A 13 -12.06 6.12 -16.34
N LEU A 14 -10.78 5.97 -15.97
CA LEU A 14 -10.16 4.66 -15.86
C LEU A 14 -10.75 3.85 -14.69
N ALA A 15 -10.92 4.47 -13.52
CA ALA A 15 -11.53 3.83 -12.35
C ALA A 15 -12.91 3.25 -12.66
N ARG A 16 -13.81 4.04 -13.28
CA ARG A 16 -15.15 3.58 -13.70
C ARG A 16 -15.10 2.41 -14.67
N ARG A 17 -14.13 2.38 -15.60
CA ARG A 17 -13.96 1.28 -16.55
C ARG A 17 -13.50 0.01 -15.85
N LEU A 18 -12.60 0.14 -14.88
CA LEU A 18 -12.11 -0.99 -14.07
C LEU A 18 -13.23 -1.58 -13.20
N GLU A 19 -14.06 -0.73 -12.58
CA GLU A 19 -15.23 -1.22 -11.83
C GLU A 19 -16.24 -1.95 -12.72
N ALA A 20 -16.59 -1.37 -13.88
CA ALA A 20 -17.48 -2.04 -14.83
C ALA A 20 -16.89 -3.36 -15.35
N LEU A 21 -15.56 -3.43 -15.52
CA LEU A 21 -14.87 -4.66 -15.85
C LEU A 21 -14.97 -5.67 -14.71
N ALA A 22 -14.75 -5.27 -13.46
CA ALA A 22 -14.85 -6.12 -12.28
C ALA A 22 -16.26 -6.71 -12.11
N GLU A 23 -17.30 -5.91 -12.35
CA GLU A 23 -18.71 -6.35 -12.31
C GLU A 23 -19.03 -7.40 -13.38
N ALA A 24 -18.53 -7.20 -14.59
CA ALA A 24 -18.70 -8.15 -15.68
C ALA A 24 -17.72 -9.34 -15.61
N TYR A 25 -16.77 -9.33 -14.66
CA TYR A 25 -15.69 -10.29 -14.61
C TYR A 25 -16.18 -11.66 -14.14
N ALA A 26 -16.07 -12.67 -15.00
CA ALA A 26 -16.40 -14.05 -14.65
C ALA A 26 -15.16 -14.85 -14.23
N SER A 27 -14.06 -14.75 -14.99
CA SER A 27 -12.78 -15.43 -14.72
C SER A 27 -11.70 -14.98 -15.71
N GLY A 28 -10.43 -15.05 -15.32
CA GLY A 28 -9.26 -14.88 -16.19
C GLY A 28 -7.96 -14.92 -15.39
N ASP A 29 -6.88 -14.44 -15.99
CA ASP A 29 -5.52 -14.52 -15.39
C ASP A 29 -5.31 -13.58 -14.19
N ILE A 30 -6.13 -12.54 -14.07
CA ILE A 30 -6.14 -11.64 -12.92
C ILE A 30 -7.41 -11.85 -12.12
N SER A 31 -7.33 -11.74 -10.80
CA SER A 31 -8.52 -11.85 -9.95
C SER A 31 -9.42 -10.60 -10.08
N ARG A 32 -10.71 -10.75 -9.74
CA ARG A 32 -11.59 -9.58 -9.62
C ARG A 32 -11.10 -8.63 -8.52
N ALA A 33 -10.67 -9.17 -7.38
CA ALA A 33 -10.01 -8.40 -6.31
C ALA A 33 -8.86 -7.52 -6.83
N ALA A 34 -7.99 -8.04 -7.70
CA ALA A 34 -6.89 -7.27 -8.28
C ALA A 34 -7.38 -6.11 -9.17
N ILE A 35 -8.45 -6.32 -9.94
CA ILE A 35 -9.07 -5.25 -10.75
C ILE A 35 -9.66 -4.17 -9.82
N LEU A 36 -10.30 -4.57 -8.72
CA LEU A 36 -10.87 -3.65 -7.73
C LEU A 36 -9.80 -2.83 -7.00
N VAL A 37 -8.65 -3.44 -6.66
CA VAL A 37 -7.48 -2.72 -6.12
C VAL A 37 -7.00 -1.66 -7.11
N LEU A 38 -6.86 -2.01 -8.39
CA LEU A 38 -6.48 -1.03 -9.42
C LEU A 38 -7.51 0.10 -9.53
N ALA A 39 -8.81 -0.22 -9.51
CA ALA A 39 -9.86 0.80 -9.54
C ALA A 39 -9.76 1.74 -8.33
N ALA A 40 -9.45 1.20 -7.15
CA ALA A 40 -9.28 1.97 -5.93
C ALA A 40 -8.11 2.95 -6.02
N GLU A 41 -6.96 2.52 -6.53
CA GLU A 41 -5.81 3.41 -6.73
C GLU A 41 -6.12 4.54 -7.72
N GLU A 42 -6.82 4.24 -8.81
CA GLU A 42 -7.25 5.28 -9.77
C GLU A 42 -8.22 6.27 -9.13
N TRP A 43 -9.15 5.82 -8.27
CA TRP A 43 -10.00 6.73 -7.50
C TRP A 43 -9.22 7.60 -6.52
N ARG A 44 -8.15 7.08 -5.90
CA ARG A 44 -7.27 7.91 -5.06
C ARG A 44 -6.53 8.95 -5.88
N GLN A 45 -5.97 8.59 -7.04
CA GLN A 45 -5.31 9.55 -7.94
C GLN A 45 -6.28 10.62 -8.46
N ALA A 46 -7.57 10.30 -8.58
CA ALA A 46 -8.63 11.24 -8.88
C ALA A 46 -9.08 12.12 -7.69
N GLY A 47 -8.54 11.91 -6.49
CA GLY A 47 -8.95 12.63 -5.28
C GLY A 47 -10.34 12.22 -4.77
N GLN A 48 -10.75 10.97 -5.03
CA GLN A 48 -12.03 10.39 -4.61
C GLN A 48 -11.81 9.24 -3.60
N PRO A 49 -11.24 9.51 -2.40
CA PRO A 49 -10.86 8.47 -1.45
C PRO A 49 -12.06 7.65 -0.92
N ALA A 50 -13.26 8.23 -0.87
CA ALA A 50 -14.45 7.47 -0.48
C ALA A 50 -14.81 6.37 -1.49
N HIS A 51 -14.63 6.63 -2.79
CA HIS A 51 -14.81 5.62 -3.83
C HIS A 51 -13.69 4.58 -3.80
N ALA A 52 -12.45 5.01 -3.55
CA ALA A 52 -11.34 4.09 -3.36
C ALA A 52 -11.58 3.12 -2.20
N LEU A 53 -12.06 3.62 -1.07
CA LEU A 53 -12.35 2.80 0.11
C LEU A 53 -13.39 1.71 -0.19
N ASP A 54 -14.46 2.04 -0.93
CA ASP A 54 -15.47 1.06 -1.36
C ASP A 54 -14.84 -0.03 -2.24
N CYS A 55 -14.02 0.35 -3.22
CA CYS A 55 -13.34 -0.60 -4.09
C CYS A 55 -12.39 -1.53 -3.32
N PHE A 56 -11.59 -1.01 -2.39
CA PHE A 56 -10.72 -1.84 -1.57
C PHE A 56 -11.51 -2.80 -0.66
N GLN A 57 -12.59 -2.35 -0.04
CA GLN A 57 -13.45 -3.21 0.80
C GLN A 57 -14.05 -4.35 -0.03
N ARG A 58 -14.54 -4.04 -1.24
CA ARG A 58 -15.02 -5.07 -2.17
C ARG A 58 -13.92 -6.02 -2.62
N ALA A 59 -12.68 -5.56 -2.75
CA ALA A 59 -11.53 -6.42 -3.05
C ALA A 59 -11.24 -7.40 -1.91
N VAL A 60 -11.32 -6.94 -0.65
CA VAL A 60 -11.21 -7.83 0.53
C VAL A 60 -12.33 -8.87 0.53
N ASP A 61 -13.57 -8.45 0.28
CA ASP A 61 -14.74 -9.34 0.27
C ASP A 61 -14.68 -10.39 -0.85
N ASP A 62 -14.10 -10.06 -2.01
CA ASP A 62 -13.93 -10.98 -3.14
C ASP A 62 -12.87 -12.05 -2.84
N GLY A 63 -11.82 -11.72 -2.08
CA GLY A 63 -10.81 -12.67 -1.57
C GLY A 63 -9.90 -13.31 -2.63
N GLY A 64 -9.86 -12.75 -3.84
CA GLY A 64 -9.00 -13.21 -4.93
C GLY A 64 -7.51 -12.86 -4.74
N GLU A 65 -6.64 -13.50 -5.53
CA GLU A 65 -5.19 -13.25 -5.49
C GLU A 65 -4.84 -11.80 -5.85
N VAL A 66 -4.00 -11.16 -5.03
CA VAL A 66 -3.61 -9.75 -5.13
C VAL A 66 -2.13 -9.60 -4.77
N GLY A 67 -1.44 -8.66 -5.42
CA GLY A 67 -0.01 -8.42 -5.17
C GLY A 67 0.27 -7.72 -3.84
N VAL A 68 -0.61 -6.80 -3.45
CA VAL A 68 -0.60 -6.10 -2.17
C VAL A 68 -1.95 -6.36 -1.51
N ASP A 69 -1.95 -6.67 -0.21
CA ASP A 69 -3.17 -6.84 0.56
C ASP A 69 -4.02 -5.55 0.48
N PRO A 70 -5.29 -5.61 0.02
CA PRO A 70 -6.14 -4.42 -0.11
C PRO A 70 -6.31 -3.66 1.21
N ARG A 71 -6.17 -4.34 2.36
CA ARG A 71 -6.22 -3.72 3.69
C ARG A 71 -5.12 -2.67 3.88
N ALA A 72 -3.97 -2.79 3.21
CA ALA A 72 -2.96 -1.73 3.23
C ALA A 72 -3.46 -0.44 2.54
N GLY A 73 -4.14 -0.58 1.40
CA GLY A 73 -4.80 0.53 0.70
C GLY A 73 -5.98 1.12 1.49
N ILE A 74 -6.76 0.27 2.20
CA ILE A 74 -7.79 0.72 3.15
C ILE A 74 -7.18 1.62 4.22
N ALA A 75 -6.07 1.20 4.85
CA ALA A 75 -5.42 1.99 5.90
C ALA A 75 -4.96 3.35 5.39
N ASP A 76 -4.30 3.40 4.23
CA ASP A 76 -3.87 4.66 3.59
C ASP A 76 -5.06 5.59 3.29
N THR A 77 -6.11 5.02 2.69
CA THR A 77 -7.33 5.77 2.37
C THR A 77 -8.07 6.26 3.62
N LEU A 78 -8.05 5.51 4.72
CA LEU A 78 -8.63 5.94 5.99
C LEU A 78 -7.86 7.12 6.60
N PHE A 79 -6.53 7.14 6.49
CA PHE A 79 -5.77 8.32 6.87
C PHE A 79 -6.09 9.54 5.98
N GLU A 80 -6.22 9.36 4.66
CA GLU A 80 -6.66 10.43 3.74
C GLU A 80 -8.04 11.01 4.09
N LEU A 81 -8.93 10.15 4.59
CA LEU A 81 -10.27 10.50 5.05
C LEU A 81 -10.31 11.04 6.50
N GLU A 82 -9.15 11.34 7.09
CA GLU A 82 -9.03 11.82 8.48
C GLU A 82 -9.63 10.85 9.52
N ARG A 83 -9.53 9.53 9.28
CA ARG A 83 -10.00 8.44 10.15
C ARG A 83 -8.83 7.59 10.68
N PRO A 84 -7.88 8.18 11.43
CA PRO A 84 -6.62 7.54 11.76
C PRO A 84 -6.74 6.40 12.79
N ASP A 85 -7.78 6.38 13.62
CA ASP A 85 -8.01 5.29 14.57
C ASP A 85 -8.41 4.00 13.84
N GLU A 86 -9.34 4.10 12.89
CA GLU A 86 -9.76 2.98 12.04
C GLU A 86 -8.61 2.50 11.14
N ALA A 87 -7.78 3.41 10.63
CA ALA A 87 -6.59 3.05 9.86
C ALA A 87 -5.64 2.17 10.68
N ARG A 88 -5.41 2.53 11.96
CA ARG A 88 -4.57 1.72 12.87
C ARG A 88 -5.18 0.37 13.19
N GLU A 89 -6.50 0.29 13.40
CA GLU A 89 -7.18 -1.00 13.60
C GLU A 89 -7.02 -1.94 12.40
N VAL A 90 -7.08 -1.41 11.18
CA VAL A 90 -6.84 -2.18 9.96
C VAL A 90 -5.37 -2.65 9.89
N ILE A 91 -4.40 -1.77 10.19
CA ILE A 91 -2.97 -2.13 10.21
C ILE A 91 -2.69 -3.24 11.23
N GLU A 92 -3.25 -3.16 12.43
CA GLU A 92 -3.13 -4.22 13.43
C GLU A 92 -3.77 -5.53 12.98
N THR A 93 -4.88 -5.46 12.24
CA THR A 93 -5.51 -6.64 11.65
C THR A 93 -4.62 -7.29 10.59
N VAL A 94 -3.94 -6.50 9.75
CA VAL A 94 -2.97 -7.02 8.78
C VAL A 94 -1.78 -7.66 9.51
N ARG A 95 -1.26 -7.02 10.57
CA ARG A 95 -0.14 -7.53 11.37
C ARG A 95 -0.46 -8.86 12.05
N ALA A 96 -1.71 -9.07 12.46
CA ALA A 96 -2.16 -10.30 13.10
C ALA A 96 -2.29 -11.48 12.12
N ASP A 97 -2.19 -11.24 10.81
CA ASP A 97 -2.22 -12.26 9.78
C ASP A 97 -0.81 -12.84 9.55
N ASP A 98 -0.71 -14.15 9.41
CA ASP A 98 0.60 -14.85 9.33
C ASP A 98 1.29 -14.67 7.95
N GLU A 99 0.59 -14.15 6.94
CA GLU A 99 1.03 -14.11 5.54
C GLU A 99 1.25 -12.69 4.97
N VAL A 100 1.78 -11.75 5.76
CA VAL A 100 2.09 -10.41 5.22
C VAL A 100 3.29 -10.45 4.28
N ASN A 101 3.03 -10.23 2.99
CA ASN A 101 4.08 -10.19 1.98
C ASN A 101 4.90 -8.89 2.03
N ALA A 102 6.09 -8.90 1.39
CA ALA A 102 7.01 -7.77 1.42
C ALA A 102 6.45 -6.47 0.80
N ALA A 103 5.62 -6.59 -0.25
CA ALA A 103 5.00 -5.44 -0.89
C ALA A 103 3.99 -4.77 0.04
N THR A 104 3.18 -5.56 0.75
CA THR A 104 2.21 -5.09 1.75
C THR A 104 2.92 -4.42 2.93
N ALA A 105 3.98 -5.04 3.45
CA ALA A 105 4.79 -4.44 4.51
C ALA A 105 5.39 -3.09 4.09
N LEU A 106 5.85 -2.98 2.84
CA LEU A 106 6.38 -1.73 2.28
C LEU A 106 5.29 -0.66 2.20
N THR A 107 4.13 -0.98 1.63
CA THR A 107 3.01 -0.04 1.52
C THR A 107 2.58 0.47 2.90
N VAL A 108 2.41 -0.41 3.89
CA VAL A 108 2.05 0.00 5.25
C VAL A 108 3.12 0.89 5.88
N ALA A 109 4.40 0.55 5.72
CA ALA A 109 5.49 1.40 6.21
C ALA A 109 5.47 2.79 5.58
N GLU A 110 5.28 2.90 4.27
CA GLU A 110 5.22 4.17 3.55
C GLU A 110 4.00 5.02 3.96
N THR A 111 2.83 4.39 4.14
CA THR A 111 1.64 5.05 4.69
C THR A 111 1.93 5.62 6.08
N LEU A 112 2.50 4.83 6.98
CA LEU A 112 2.83 5.29 8.33
C LEU A 112 3.85 6.43 8.33
N VAL A 113 4.84 6.42 7.43
CA VAL A 113 5.74 7.57 7.22
C VAL A 113 4.97 8.81 6.79
N ALA A 114 4.09 8.69 5.79
CA ALA A 114 3.33 9.82 5.26
C ALA A 114 2.46 10.50 6.34
N TYR A 115 1.96 9.72 7.30
CA TYR A 115 1.12 10.21 8.39
C TYR A 115 1.85 10.36 9.74
N GLY A 116 3.18 10.27 9.74
CA GLY A 116 4.04 10.67 10.86
C GLY A 116 4.23 9.63 11.98
N ASP A 117 3.83 8.38 11.77
CA ASP A 117 4.00 7.29 12.74
C ASP A 117 5.32 6.54 12.46
N LEU A 118 6.44 7.23 12.68
CA LEU A 118 7.77 6.76 12.29
C LEU A 118 8.22 5.51 13.07
N ASP A 119 7.82 5.37 14.34
CA ASP A 119 8.18 4.21 15.16
C ASP A 119 7.50 2.93 14.63
N GLU A 120 6.22 3.02 14.27
CA GLU A 120 5.48 1.89 13.67
C GLU A 120 6.00 1.60 12.26
N ALA A 121 6.24 2.65 11.46
CA ALA A 121 6.81 2.52 10.12
C ALA A 121 8.16 1.80 10.14
N HIS A 122 9.05 2.16 11.08
CA HIS A 122 10.36 1.53 11.24
C HIS A 122 10.22 0.03 11.51
N ARG A 123 9.23 -0.37 12.31
CA ARG A 123 8.98 -1.78 12.62
C ARG A 123 8.53 -2.55 11.39
N TRP A 124 7.53 -2.05 10.68
CA TRP A 124 7.05 -2.63 9.42
C TRP A 124 8.16 -2.75 8.38
N ALA A 125 8.95 -1.70 8.18
CA ALA A 125 10.06 -1.73 7.23
C ALA A 125 11.15 -2.73 7.63
N THR A 126 11.46 -2.85 8.93
CA THR A 126 12.45 -3.80 9.44
C THR A 126 12.00 -5.24 9.28
N GLU A 127 10.78 -5.56 9.73
CA GLU A 127 10.22 -6.91 9.64
C GLU A 127 10.01 -7.33 8.17
N GLY A 128 9.51 -6.42 7.34
CA GLY A 128 9.37 -6.63 5.90
C GLY A 128 10.72 -6.94 5.26
N ALA A 129 11.77 -6.17 5.53
CA ALA A 129 13.09 -6.39 4.95
C ALA A 129 13.70 -7.74 5.37
N GLN A 130 13.42 -8.20 6.59
CA GLN A 130 13.90 -9.50 7.08
C GLN A 130 13.23 -10.69 6.39
N GLN A 131 11.98 -10.52 5.96
CA GLN A 131 11.19 -11.56 5.31
C GLN A 131 11.29 -11.52 3.79
N ALA A 132 11.56 -10.35 3.21
CA ALA A 132 11.65 -10.17 1.77
C ALA A 132 12.82 -10.99 1.15
N PRO A 133 12.62 -11.60 -0.04
CA PRO A 133 13.70 -12.27 -0.74
C PRO A 133 14.86 -11.32 -1.03
N ARG A 134 16.08 -11.69 -0.59
CA ARG A 134 17.28 -10.87 -0.83
C ARG A 134 17.47 -10.61 -2.32
N GLY A 135 17.71 -9.35 -2.67
CA GLY A 135 17.89 -8.90 -4.05
C GLY A 135 16.59 -8.61 -4.80
N SER A 136 15.41 -8.79 -4.18
CA SER A 136 14.16 -8.30 -4.76
C SER A 136 14.08 -6.77 -4.74
N GLY A 137 13.18 -6.21 -5.55
CA GLY A 137 12.90 -4.78 -5.57
C GLY A 137 12.34 -4.31 -4.22
N GLU A 138 11.42 -5.08 -3.64
CA GLU A 138 10.79 -4.81 -2.34
C GLU A 138 11.82 -4.86 -1.22
N TYR A 139 12.73 -5.85 -1.23
CA TYR A 139 13.82 -5.92 -0.25
C TYR A 139 14.66 -4.63 -0.26
N THR A 140 15.05 -4.17 -1.45
CA THR A 140 15.84 -2.94 -1.60
C THR A 140 15.03 -1.70 -1.18
N ALA A 141 13.75 -1.64 -1.53
CA ALA A 141 12.87 -0.53 -1.16
C ALA A 141 12.64 -0.48 0.36
N LEU A 142 12.38 -1.61 1.00
CA LEU A 142 12.22 -1.71 2.46
C LEU A 142 13.47 -1.26 3.20
N LEU A 143 14.66 -1.67 2.75
CA LEU A 143 15.92 -1.18 3.34
C LEU A 143 16.07 0.34 3.20
N ARG A 144 15.74 0.91 2.03
CA ARG A 144 15.81 2.37 1.81
C ARG A 144 14.80 3.13 2.66
N THR A 145 13.57 2.64 2.73
CA THR A 145 12.50 3.21 3.55
C THR A 145 12.90 3.16 5.03
N ARG A 146 13.37 2.01 5.51
CA ARG A 146 13.90 1.86 6.87
C ARG A 146 15.02 2.85 7.17
N TYR A 147 16.03 2.94 6.30
CA TYR A 147 17.16 3.85 6.48
C TYR A 147 16.70 5.30 6.65
N ARG A 148 15.80 5.76 5.78
CA ARG A 148 15.25 7.12 5.86
C ARG A 148 14.47 7.34 7.15
N ILE A 149 13.64 6.39 7.57
CA ILE A 149 12.90 6.48 8.84
C ILE A 149 13.87 6.61 10.03
N ARG A 150 14.97 5.85 10.04
CA ARG A 150 15.97 5.93 11.11
C ARG A 150 16.66 7.29 11.16
N VAL A 151 16.99 7.86 10.01
CA VAL A 151 17.52 9.23 9.90
C VAL A 151 16.52 10.23 10.49
N ASP A 152 15.24 10.11 10.13
CA ASP A 152 14.19 11.00 10.64
C ASP A 152 13.95 10.84 12.15
N LEU A 153 14.15 9.63 12.70
CA LEU A 153 14.14 9.34 14.13
C LEU A 153 15.44 9.73 14.87
N GLY A 154 16.49 10.15 14.14
CA GLY A 154 17.80 10.46 14.72
C GLY A 154 18.58 9.25 15.26
N LEU A 155 18.26 8.05 14.76
CA LEU A 155 18.93 6.81 15.13
C LEU A 155 20.24 6.65 14.34
N PRO A 156 21.30 6.07 14.95
CA PRO A 156 22.53 5.76 14.22
C PRO A 156 22.31 4.62 13.22
N GLU A 157 23.14 4.55 12.18
CA GLU A 157 23.15 3.42 11.24
C GLU A 157 23.47 2.10 11.96
N ASP A 158 22.86 1.00 11.50
CA ASP A 158 23.13 -0.35 12.01
C ASP A 158 23.45 -1.37 10.90
N GLU A 159 23.62 -2.64 11.29
CA GLU A 159 23.99 -3.74 10.39
C GLU A 159 22.99 -3.96 9.25
N ILE A 160 21.71 -3.60 9.45
CA ILE A 160 20.69 -3.72 8.41
C ILE A 160 20.84 -2.58 7.40
N ASP A 161 21.17 -1.38 7.87
CA ASP A 161 21.43 -0.23 6.99
C ASP A 161 22.64 -0.50 6.07
N ALA A 162 23.68 -1.15 6.59
CA ALA A 162 24.86 -1.57 5.82
C ALA A 162 24.55 -2.55 4.67
N LEU A 163 23.38 -3.19 4.65
CA LEU A 163 22.98 -4.08 3.55
C LEU A 163 22.63 -3.32 2.26
N LEU A 164 22.37 -2.01 2.35
CA LEU A 164 22.13 -1.16 1.17
C LEU A 164 23.33 -1.10 0.23
N ASP A 165 24.55 -1.04 0.78
CA ASP A 165 25.78 -1.00 -0.02
C ASP A 165 26.03 -2.29 -0.81
N ALA A 166 25.42 -3.40 -0.38
CA ALA A 166 25.52 -4.70 -1.02
C ALA A 166 24.39 -4.98 -2.03
N SER A 167 23.43 -4.06 -2.19
CA SER A 167 22.22 -4.24 -3.02
C SER A 167 22.35 -3.72 -4.47
N HIS A 168 23.58 -3.50 -4.95
CA HIS A 168 23.89 -2.99 -6.30
C HIS A 168 23.91 -4.05 -7.41
#